data_AF-A0A1G3QKE6-F1
#
_entry.id   AF-A0A1G3QKE6-F1
#
_cell.length_a   1.000
_cell.length_b   1.000
_cell.length_c   1.000
_cell.angle_alpha   90.00
_cell.angle_beta   90.00
_cell.angle_gamma   90.00
#
_symmetry.space_group_name_H-M   'P 1'
#
loop_
_entity.id
_entity.type
_entity.pdbx_description
1 polymer ?
#
loop_
_entity_poly.entity_id
_entity_poly.type
_entity_poly.pdbx_seq_one_letter_code
_entity_poly.pdbx_strand_id
1 'polypeptide(L)'
;MKNKEIKLNITQFSEALGIPRSTLYRHIKDASIIRDENGMISLSRSENRRFLKENGIDIKRLSIPAPRPAGRRPASAPAPAPKVTDESRAELQRRHLLAKIAKLDLEQEIKRGNLLNVQNVKDSVFFYLDRVFSNLERLSNTHLDDIGDKIITNGGLSAEIRHEWVNLVLREIDTAKQETITRLNELAKGSNNSTQIFPTSGR
;
A
#
# COMPACT_ATOMS: atom_id res chain seq x y z
N MET A 1 -43.10 -22.19 10.90
CA MET A 1 -43.19 -20.71 10.98
C MET A 1 -42.42 -20.12 9.82
N LYS A 2 -43.08 -19.47 8.85
CA LYS A 2 -42.41 -18.82 7.71
C LYS A 2 -41.60 -17.64 8.24
N ASN A 3 -40.26 -17.76 8.27
CA ASN A 3 -39.38 -16.63 8.57
C ASN A 3 -39.64 -15.55 7.51
N LYS A 4 -40.27 -14.44 7.92
CA LYS A 4 -40.57 -13.32 7.04
C LYS A 4 -39.23 -12.76 6.55
N GLU A 5 -38.94 -12.93 5.27
CA GLU A 5 -37.68 -12.51 4.68
C GLU A 5 -37.60 -10.97 4.71
N ILE A 6 -36.64 -10.43 5.46
CA ILE A 6 -36.42 -8.99 5.55
C ILE A 6 -35.47 -8.60 4.42
N LYS A 7 -35.99 -7.86 3.44
CA LYS A 7 -35.22 -7.29 2.33
C LYS A 7 -35.15 -5.77 2.49
N LEU A 8 -33.95 -5.21 2.43
CA LEU A 8 -33.70 -3.77 2.58
C LEU A 8 -33.01 -3.22 1.34
N ASN A 9 -33.36 -2.00 0.94
CA ASN A 9 -32.55 -1.28 -0.06
C ASN A 9 -31.25 -0.76 0.58
N ILE A 10 -30.26 -0.39 -0.24
CA ILE A 10 -28.94 0.05 0.26
C ILE A 10 -29.01 1.25 1.22
N THR A 11 -30.01 2.13 1.05
CA THR A 11 -30.18 3.31 1.90
C THR A 11 -30.73 2.92 3.26
N GLN A 12 -31.75 2.06 3.30
CA GLN A 12 -32.30 1.50 4.53
C GLN A 12 -31.26 0.65 5.26
N PHE A 13 -30.47 -0.14 4.51
CA PHE A 13 -29.39 -0.96 5.06
C PHE A 13 -28.29 -0.09 5.67
N SER A 14 -27.91 1.01 5.01
CA SER A 14 -26.97 2.01 5.56
C SER A 14 -27.47 2.64 6.85
N GLU A 15 -28.73 3.06 6.87
CA GLU A 15 -29.34 3.70 8.04
C GLU A 15 -29.54 2.73 9.20
N ALA A 16 -29.95 1.50 8.92
CA ALA A 16 -30.18 0.48 9.94
C ALA A 16 -28.87 0.05 10.63
N LEU A 17 -27.74 0.05 9.90
CA LEU A 17 -26.43 -0.32 10.43
C LEU A 17 -25.61 0.88 10.95
N GLY A 18 -26.01 2.12 10.64
CA GLY A 18 -25.20 3.31 10.91
C GLY A 18 -23.91 3.39 10.08
N ILE A 19 -23.78 2.56 9.04
CA ILE A 19 -22.59 2.50 8.18
C ILE A 19 -22.82 3.35 6.92
N PRO A 20 -21.87 4.20 6.50
CA PRO A 20 -21.99 4.99 5.28
C PRO A 20 -22.21 4.13 4.01
N ARG A 21 -23.06 4.60 3.10
CA ARG A 21 -23.37 3.91 1.83
C ARG A 21 -22.12 3.60 1.00
N SER A 22 -21.12 4.48 0.98
CA SER A 22 -19.85 4.29 0.26
C SER A 22 -19.09 3.04 0.75
N THR A 23 -19.02 2.85 2.07
CA THR A 23 -18.41 1.68 2.69
C THR A 23 -19.17 0.42 2.30
N LEU A 24 -20.50 0.46 2.32
CA LEU A 24 -21.33 -0.68 1.89
C LEU A 24 -21.15 -1.01 0.41
N TYR A 25 -21.01 -0.03 -0.48
CA TYR A 25 -20.71 -0.27 -1.90
C TYR A 25 -19.37 -0.98 -2.10
N ARG A 26 -18.34 -0.67 -1.30
CA ARG A 26 -17.08 -1.41 -1.31
C ARG A 26 -17.31 -2.88 -0.94
N HIS A 27 -18.04 -3.13 0.14
CA HIS A 27 -18.36 -4.50 0.58
C HIS A 27 -19.20 -5.30 -0.43
N ILE A 28 -20.01 -4.62 -1.23
CA ILE A 28 -20.75 -5.24 -2.35
C ILE A 28 -19.82 -5.57 -3.51
N LYS A 29 -18.88 -4.67 -3.84
CA LYS A 29 -17.87 -4.90 -4.87
C LYS A 29 -16.96 -6.09 -4.50
N ASP A 30 -16.64 -6.22 -3.23
CA ASP A 30 -15.78 -7.28 -2.69
C ASP A 30 -16.58 -8.57 -2.38
N ALA A 31 -17.83 -8.67 -2.83
CA ALA A 31 -18.74 -9.81 -2.65
C ALA A 31 -19.05 -10.22 -1.19
N SER A 32 -18.64 -9.43 -0.21
CA SER A 32 -18.97 -9.65 1.21
C SER A 32 -20.44 -9.35 1.56
N ILE A 33 -21.12 -8.54 0.73
CA ILE A 33 -22.56 -8.29 0.80
C ILE A 33 -23.15 -8.48 -0.59
N ILE A 34 -24.17 -9.31 -0.72
CA ILE A 34 -24.77 -9.64 -2.02
C ILE A 34 -26.16 -9.04 -2.12
N ARG A 35 -26.42 -8.44 -3.29
CA ARG A 35 -27.72 -7.93 -3.71
C ARG A 35 -28.44 -8.96 -4.57
N ASP A 36 -29.76 -9.00 -4.42
CA ASP A 36 -30.64 -9.70 -5.35
C ASP A 36 -30.73 -8.93 -6.68
N GLU A 37 -31.27 -9.55 -7.72
CA GLU A 37 -31.47 -8.96 -9.06
C GLU A 37 -32.29 -7.66 -9.03
N ASN A 38 -33.18 -7.53 -8.04
CA ASN A 38 -34.00 -6.33 -7.80
C ASN A 38 -33.24 -5.23 -7.01
N GLY A 39 -31.93 -5.38 -6.80
CA GLY A 39 -31.09 -4.42 -6.08
C GLY A 39 -31.28 -4.39 -4.55
N MET A 40 -32.03 -5.35 -4.00
CA MET A 40 -32.35 -5.46 -2.57
C MET A 40 -31.36 -6.37 -1.85
N ILE A 41 -31.14 -6.13 -0.56
CA ILE A 41 -30.25 -6.92 0.30
C ILE A 41 -31.13 -7.73 1.25
N SER A 42 -31.11 -9.06 1.09
CA SER A 42 -31.81 -9.98 2.01
C SER A 42 -30.95 -10.22 3.25
N LEU A 43 -31.49 -9.94 4.43
CA LEU A 43 -30.83 -10.21 5.73
C LEU A 43 -30.80 -11.70 6.07
N SER A 44 -31.54 -12.53 5.33
CA SER A 44 -31.60 -13.98 5.54
C SER A 44 -30.52 -14.75 4.79
N ARG A 45 -29.92 -14.12 3.78
CA ARG A 45 -28.89 -14.70 2.92
C ARG A 45 -27.59 -14.96 3.69
N SER A 46 -26.97 -16.11 3.47
CA SER A 46 -25.86 -16.62 4.29
C SER A 46 -24.65 -15.67 4.34
N GLU A 47 -24.34 -15.06 3.20
CA GLU A 47 -23.24 -14.13 2.98
C GLU A 47 -23.49 -12.82 3.74
N ASN A 48 -24.71 -12.29 3.65
CA ASN A 48 -25.12 -11.08 4.35
C ASN A 48 -25.19 -11.31 5.87
N ARG A 49 -25.64 -12.49 6.33
CA ARG A 49 -25.64 -12.85 7.76
C ARG A 49 -24.24 -12.95 8.33
N ARG A 50 -23.30 -13.49 7.54
CA ARG A 50 -21.88 -13.54 7.93
C ARG A 50 -21.33 -12.13 8.13
N PHE A 51 -21.56 -11.23 7.18
CA PHE A 51 -21.16 -9.83 7.31
C PHE A 51 -21.75 -9.17 8.56
N LEU A 52 -23.04 -9.36 8.83
CA LEU A 52 -23.69 -8.80 10.02
C LEU A 52 -23.11 -9.37 11.31
N LYS A 53 -22.82 -10.67 11.37
CA LYS A 53 -22.19 -11.32 12.53
C LYS A 53 -20.76 -10.84 12.77
N GLU A 54 -19.96 -10.72 11.72
CA GLU A 54 -18.57 -10.22 11.78
C GLU A 54 -18.52 -8.77 12.27
N ASN A 55 -19.53 -7.96 11.96
CA ASN A 55 -19.64 -6.57 12.43
C ASN A 55 -20.40 -6.45 13.78
N GLY A 56 -20.71 -7.56 14.44
CA GLY A 56 -21.36 -7.55 15.76
C GLY A 56 -22.82 -7.09 15.77
N ILE A 57 -23.51 -7.19 14.63
CA ILE A 57 -24.86 -6.64 14.43
C ILE A 57 -25.90 -7.75 14.61
N ASP A 58 -26.77 -7.60 15.62
CA ASP A 58 -27.88 -8.53 15.85
C ASP A 58 -29.11 -8.15 15.02
N ILE A 59 -29.50 -9.05 14.12
CA ILE A 59 -30.66 -8.92 13.21
C ILE A 59 -31.96 -8.65 13.97
N LYS A 60 -32.10 -9.18 15.20
CA LYS A 60 -33.32 -9.01 16.00
C LYS A 60 -33.45 -7.63 16.65
N ARG A 61 -32.34 -6.90 16.79
CA ARG A 61 -32.29 -5.57 17.41
C ARG A 61 -32.22 -4.42 16.40
N LEU A 62 -32.17 -4.76 15.11
CA LEU A 62 -32.10 -3.79 14.03
C LEU A 62 -33.41 -3.00 13.91
N SER A 63 -33.34 -1.70 14.16
CA SER A 63 -34.43 -0.77 13.86
C SER A 63 -34.45 -0.52 12.35
N ILE A 64 -35.47 -1.04 11.68
CA ILE A 64 -35.61 -0.91 10.22
C ILE A 64 -36.28 0.44 9.93
N PRO A 65 -35.58 1.39 9.30
CA PRO A 65 -36.18 2.66 8.95
C PRO A 65 -37.27 2.48 7.88
N ALA A 66 -38.37 3.20 8.04
CA ALA A 66 -39.46 3.21 7.06
C ALA A 66 -38.92 3.61 5.67
N PRO A 67 -39.38 2.95 4.59
CA PRO A 67 -38.96 3.30 3.25
C PRO A 67 -39.28 4.78 2.99
N ARG A 68 -38.27 5.55 2.59
CA ARG A 68 -38.50 6.95 2.22
C ARG A 68 -39.45 6.98 1.01
N PRO A 69 -40.46 7.87 1.01
CA PRO A 69 -41.36 7.98 -0.13
C PRO A 69 -40.57 8.25 -1.40
N ALA A 70 -40.91 7.56 -2.48
CA ALA A 70 -40.30 7.77 -3.78
C ALA A 70 -40.64 9.18 -4.27
N GLY A 71 -39.65 10.07 -4.25
CA GLY A 71 -39.80 11.45 -4.66
C GLY A 71 -38.57 12.29 -4.31
N ARG A 72 -38.25 13.28 -5.16
CA ARG A 72 -37.34 14.35 -4.77
C ARG A 72 -37.96 15.08 -3.58
N ARG A 73 -37.16 15.42 -2.58
CA ARG A 73 -37.58 16.40 -1.56
C ARG A 73 -38.11 17.63 -2.30
N PRO A 74 -39.31 18.15 -1.94
CA PRO A 74 -39.76 19.43 -2.49
C PRO A 74 -38.67 20.46 -2.21
N ALA A 75 -38.39 21.33 -3.18
CA ALA A 75 -37.31 22.32 -3.11
C ALA A 75 -37.43 23.27 -1.90
N SER A 76 -38.59 23.28 -1.23
CA SER A 76 -38.93 24.05 -0.03
C SER A 76 -38.61 23.34 1.30
N ALA A 77 -38.15 22.09 1.32
CA ALA A 77 -37.84 21.42 2.57
C ALA A 77 -36.54 21.97 3.20
N PRO A 78 -36.56 22.45 4.47
CA PRO A 78 -35.37 22.95 5.13
C PRO A 78 -34.30 21.86 5.21
N ALA A 79 -33.05 22.23 4.91
CA ALA A 79 -31.90 21.34 5.01
C ALA A 79 -31.78 20.85 6.46
N PRO A 80 -31.40 19.57 6.68
CA PRO A 80 -31.18 19.08 8.04
C PRO A 80 -30.08 19.93 8.68
N ALA A 81 -30.35 20.43 9.89
CA ALA A 81 -29.40 21.27 10.62
C ALA A 81 -28.06 20.53 10.73
N PRO A 82 -26.94 21.18 10.38
CA PRO A 82 -25.63 20.57 10.52
C PRO A 82 -25.40 20.27 12.00
N LYS A 83 -25.09 19.02 12.33
CA LYS A 83 -24.61 18.66 13.66
C LYS A 83 -23.33 19.46 13.91
N VAL A 84 -23.36 20.28 14.96
CA VAL A 84 -22.23 21.11 15.39
C VAL A 84 -21.15 20.15 15.90
N THR A 85 -20.08 20.00 15.13
CA THR A 85 -18.79 19.50 15.61
C THR A 85 -17.92 20.72 15.87
N ASP A 86 -17.34 20.81 17.07
CA ASP A 86 -16.70 22.01 17.63
C ASP A 86 -15.47 22.55 16.86
N GLU A 87 -15.09 21.95 15.74
CA GLU A 87 -14.14 22.55 14.80
C GLU A 87 -14.89 23.31 13.71
N SER A 88 -14.66 24.63 13.63
CA SER A 88 -15.17 25.46 12.54
C SER A 88 -14.86 24.79 11.21
N ARG A 89 -15.89 24.56 10.39
CA ARG A 89 -15.78 23.92 9.08
C ARG A 89 -14.69 24.54 8.20
N ALA A 90 -14.41 25.83 8.39
CA ALA A 90 -13.34 26.56 7.74
C ALA A 90 -11.93 26.09 8.18
N GLU A 91 -11.75 25.77 9.46
CA GLU A 91 -10.48 25.30 10.02
C GLU A 91 -10.15 23.87 9.56
N LEU A 92 -11.16 23.00 9.53
CA LEU A 92 -11.03 21.66 8.94
C LEU A 92 -10.66 21.72 7.46
N GLN A 93 -11.30 22.61 6.70
CA GLN A 93 -10.97 22.82 5.28
C GLN A 93 -9.55 23.34 5.08
N ARG A 94 -9.11 24.28 5.93
CA ARG A 94 -7.75 24.83 5.90
C ARG A 94 -6.70 23.75 6.19
N ARG A 95 -6.91 22.93 7.21
CA ARG A 95 -6.03 21.79 7.53
C ARG A 95 -5.96 20.78 6.39
N HIS A 96 -7.10 20.44 5.80
CA HIS A 96 -7.16 19.52 4.67
C HIS A 96 -6.42 20.06 3.44
N LEU A 97 -6.54 21.36 3.17
CA LEU A 97 -5.84 22.03 2.07
C LEU A 97 -4.32 22.01 2.30
N LEU A 98 -3.86 22.37 3.49
CA LEU A 98 -2.45 22.35 3.86
C LEU A 98 -1.84 20.95 3.74
N ALA A 99 -2.53 19.93 4.24
CA ALA A 99 -2.08 18.53 4.11
C ALA A 99 -2.01 18.09 2.64
N LYS A 100 -2.92 18.58 1.79
CA LYS A 100 -2.91 18.28 0.35
C LYS A 100 -1.75 18.98 -0.36
N ILE A 101 -1.46 20.23 -0.01
CA ILE A 101 -0.30 20.98 -0.55
C ILE A 101 0.99 20.26 -0.15
N ALA A 102 1.17 19.96 1.14
CA ALA A 102 2.35 19.25 1.62
C ALA A 102 2.56 17.89 0.93
N LYS A 103 1.48 17.13 0.71
CA LYS A 103 1.54 15.87 -0.04
C LYS A 103 1.98 16.10 -1.50
N LEU A 104 1.44 17.12 -2.16
CA LEU A 104 1.79 17.45 -3.55
C LEU A 104 3.25 17.92 -3.66
N ASP A 105 3.74 18.69 -2.70
CA ASP A 105 5.14 19.12 -2.66
C ASP A 105 6.08 17.91 -2.51
N LEU A 106 5.75 16.99 -1.62
CA LEU A 106 6.50 15.74 -1.42
C LEU A 106 6.49 14.87 -2.69
N GLU A 107 5.35 14.72 -3.35
CA GLU A 107 5.25 14.02 -4.65
C GLU A 107 6.05 14.73 -5.75
N GLN A 108 6.09 16.07 -5.76
CA GLN A 108 6.89 16.83 -6.71
C GLN A 108 8.39 16.69 -6.43
N GLU A 109 8.83 16.70 -5.18
CA GLU A 109 10.24 16.51 -4.81
C GLU A 109 10.73 15.10 -5.12
N ILE A 110 9.89 14.08 -4.92
CA ILE A 110 10.16 12.71 -5.39
C ILE A 110 10.30 12.68 -6.91
N LYS A 111 9.38 13.31 -7.66
CA LYS A 111 9.45 13.38 -9.13
C LYS A 111 10.65 14.15 -9.66
N ARG A 112 11.09 15.18 -8.94
CA ARG A 112 12.30 15.95 -9.25
C ARG A 112 13.58 15.20 -8.91
N GLY A 113 13.49 14.06 -8.23
CA GLY A 113 14.64 13.24 -7.83
C GLY A 113 15.39 13.78 -6.60
N ASN A 114 14.81 14.76 -5.88
CA ASN A 114 15.44 15.36 -4.70
C ASN A 114 15.26 14.50 -3.44
N LEU A 115 14.18 13.72 -3.38
CA LEU A 115 13.91 12.79 -2.29
C LEU A 115 14.13 11.36 -2.78
N LEU A 116 15.18 10.72 -2.28
CA LEU A 116 15.42 9.29 -2.51
C LEU A 116 14.43 8.48 -1.68
N ASN A 117 13.78 7.49 -2.30
CA ASN A 117 12.91 6.56 -1.58
C ASN A 117 13.74 5.81 -0.55
N VAL A 118 13.44 6.01 0.75
CA VAL A 118 14.14 5.40 1.88
C VAL A 118 14.26 3.89 1.74
N GLN A 119 13.22 3.24 1.21
CA GLN A 119 13.23 1.79 0.96
C GLN A 119 14.21 1.43 -0.16
N ASN A 120 14.26 2.19 -1.24
CA ASN A 120 15.22 1.95 -2.34
C ASN A 120 16.67 2.20 -1.90
N VAL A 121 16.91 3.23 -1.09
CA VAL A 121 18.24 3.51 -0.52
C VAL A 121 18.64 2.37 0.40
N LYS A 122 17.73 1.96 1.29
CA LYS A 122 17.98 0.86 2.22
C LYS A 122 18.29 -0.42 1.46
N ASP A 123 17.44 -0.79 0.51
CA ASP A 123 17.56 -2.04 -0.24
C ASP A 123 18.77 -2.06 -1.18
N SER A 124 19.28 -0.91 -1.62
CA SER A 124 20.43 -0.86 -2.53
C SER A 124 21.75 -0.71 -1.80
N VAL A 125 21.81 0.17 -0.80
CA VAL A 125 23.04 0.42 -0.03
C VAL A 125 23.33 -0.73 0.92
N PHE A 126 22.35 -1.22 1.67
CA PHE A 126 22.59 -2.35 2.58
C PHE A 126 22.81 -3.64 1.80
N PHE A 127 22.13 -3.86 0.66
CA PHE A 127 22.45 -4.99 -0.21
C PHE A 127 23.90 -4.95 -0.72
N TYR A 128 24.37 -3.78 -1.18
CA TYR A 128 25.76 -3.61 -1.59
C TYR A 128 26.73 -3.97 -0.45
N LEU A 129 26.48 -3.45 0.75
CA LEU A 129 27.32 -3.71 1.92
C LEU A 129 27.29 -5.18 2.33
N ASP A 130 26.11 -5.80 2.38
CA ASP A 130 25.94 -7.22 2.70
C ASP A 130 26.64 -8.11 1.67
N ARG A 131 26.58 -7.73 0.39
CA ARG A 131 27.24 -8.45 -0.71
C ARG A 131 28.75 -8.34 -0.62
N VAL A 132 29.28 -7.13 -0.42
CA VAL A 132 30.72 -6.91 -0.22
C VAL A 132 31.20 -7.70 1.01
N PHE A 133 30.48 -7.63 2.12
CA PHE A 133 30.80 -8.41 3.32
C PHE A 133 30.85 -9.92 3.04
N SER A 134 29.80 -10.47 2.42
CA SER A 134 29.71 -11.90 2.09
C SER A 134 30.83 -12.34 1.14
N ASN A 135 31.15 -11.51 0.13
CA ASN A 135 32.20 -11.83 -0.83
C ASN A 135 33.59 -11.73 -0.20
N LEU A 136 33.82 -10.75 0.68
CA LEU A 136 35.07 -10.63 1.45
C LEU A 136 35.24 -11.81 2.42
N GLU A 137 34.19 -12.23 3.11
CA GLU A 137 34.21 -13.42 3.98
C GLU A 137 34.53 -14.69 3.19
N ARG A 138 33.97 -14.84 1.99
CA ARG A 138 34.33 -15.95 1.09
C ARG A 138 35.78 -15.88 0.64
N LEU A 139 36.25 -14.70 0.26
CA LEU A 139 37.63 -14.46 -0.18
C LEU A 139 38.61 -14.76 0.96
N SER A 140 38.30 -14.36 2.19
CA SER A 140 39.14 -14.68 3.35
C SER A 140 39.18 -16.18 3.59
N ASN A 141 38.04 -16.88 3.52
CA ASN A 141 37.99 -18.29 3.91
C ASN A 141 38.63 -19.25 2.90
N THR A 142 38.56 -18.96 1.59
CA THR A 142 39.12 -19.88 0.57
C THR A 142 40.46 -19.42 0.02
N HIS A 143 40.67 -18.11 -0.13
CA HIS A 143 41.87 -17.61 -0.83
C HIS A 143 43.02 -17.24 0.13
N LEU A 144 42.79 -17.17 1.45
CA LEU A 144 43.90 -17.06 2.41
C LEU A 144 44.72 -18.34 2.46
N ASP A 145 44.10 -19.50 2.33
CA ASP A 145 44.81 -20.79 2.27
C ASP A 145 45.64 -20.88 0.98
N ASP A 146 45.04 -20.58 -0.18
CA ASP A 146 45.73 -20.56 -1.47
C ASP A 146 46.89 -19.54 -1.52
N ILE A 147 46.70 -18.35 -0.94
CA ILE A 147 47.76 -17.35 -0.83
C ILE A 147 48.81 -17.75 0.19
N GLY A 148 48.42 -18.39 1.30
CA GLY A 148 49.32 -18.96 2.29
C GLY A 148 50.27 -19.97 1.66
N ASP A 149 49.73 -20.91 0.89
CA ASP A 149 50.51 -21.90 0.14
C ASP A 149 51.47 -21.24 -0.86
N LYS A 150 51.03 -20.20 -1.56
CA LYS A 150 51.91 -19.41 -2.47
C LYS A 150 53.02 -18.68 -1.73
N ILE A 151 52.74 -18.09 -0.56
CA ILE A 151 53.74 -17.42 0.27
C ILE A 151 54.80 -18.42 0.74
N ILE A 152 54.37 -19.59 1.20
CA ILE A 152 55.27 -20.67 1.64
C ILE A 152 56.13 -21.15 0.46
N THR A 153 55.50 -21.40 -0.69
CA THR A 153 56.18 -21.89 -1.91
C THR A 153 57.19 -20.89 -2.45
N ASN A 154 56.87 -19.59 -2.43
CA ASN A 154 57.77 -18.52 -2.90
C ASN A 154 58.79 -18.07 -1.84
N GLY A 155 58.79 -18.67 -0.65
CA GLY A 155 59.70 -18.32 0.43
C GLY A 155 59.46 -16.93 1.04
N GLY A 156 58.27 -16.34 0.84
CA GLY A 156 57.92 -15.03 1.36
C GLY A 156 56.82 -14.29 0.60
N LEU A 157 56.40 -13.16 1.15
CA LEU A 157 55.37 -12.31 0.56
C LEU A 157 55.97 -11.43 -0.56
N SER A 158 55.88 -11.91 -1.80
CA SER A 158 56.33 -11.17 -2.99
C SER A 158 55.38 -10.02 -3.36
N ALA A 159 55.85 -9.13 -4.26
CA ALA A 159 55.00 -8.09 -4.81
C ALA A 159 53.88 -8.65 -5.68
N GLU A 160 54.13 -9.72 -6.46
CA GLU A 160 53.08 -10.33 -7.28
C GLU A 160 51.94 -10.89 -6.43
N ILE A 161 52.26 -11.60 -5.33
CA ILE A 161 51.25 -12.15 -4.41
C ILE A 161 50.39 -11.04 -3.81
N ARG A 162 51.00 -9.92 -3.39
CA ARG A 162 50.26 -8.76 -2.88
C ARG A 162 49.33 -8.16 -3.94
N HIS A 163 49.82 -7.99 -5.17
CA HIS A 163 49.01 -7.45 -6.26
C HIS A 163 47.86 -8.38 -6.62
N GLU A 164 48.09 -9.69 -6.64
CA GLU A 164 47.04 -10.68 -6.88
C GLU A 164 45.92 -10.57 -5.85
N TRP A 165 46.26 -10.52 -4.55
CA TRP A 165 45.29 -10.37 -3.47
C TRP A 165 44.48 -9.07 -3.60
N VAL A 166 45.15 -7.94 -3.79
CA VAL A 166 44.48 -6.63 -3.93
C VAL A 166 43.54 -6.62 -5.13
N ASN A 167 43.96 -7.18 -6.27
CA ASN A 167 43.12 -7.26 -7.46
C ASN A 167 41.87 -8.13 -7.26
N LEU A 168 41.97 -9.21 -6.47
CA LEU A 168 40.82 -10.04 -6.13
C LEU A 168 39.80 -9.27 -5.27
N VAL A 169 40.27 -8.55 -4.25
CA VAL A 169 39.42 -7.71 -3.41
C VAL A 169 38.73 -6.63 -4.24
N LEU A 170 39.48 -5.92 -5.09
CA LEU A 170 38.93 -4.88 -5.96
C LEU A 170 37.87 -5.42 -6.92
N ARG A 171 38.09 -6.61 -7.49
CA ARG A 171 37.12 -7.25 -8.39
C ARG A 171 35.79 -7.53 -7.69
N GLU A 172 35.82 -8.04 -6.46
CA GLU A 172 34.60 -8.31 -5.69
C GLU A 172 33.82 -7.03 -5.38
N ILE A 173 34.52 -5.95 -5.04
CA ILE A 173 33.94 -4.62 -4.83
C ILE A 173 33.28 -4.12 -6.12
N ASP A 174 33.98 -4.22 -7.26
CA ASP A 174 33.45 -3.78 -8.56
C ASP A 174 32.23 -4.61 -8.98
N THR A 175 32.24 -5.93 -8.77
CA THR A 175 31.09 -6.80 -9.04
C THR A 175 29.88 -6.39 -8.21
N ALA A 176 30.04 -6.21 -6.89
CA ALA A 176 28.95 -5.78 -6.02
C ALA A 176 28.41 -4.40 -6.44
N LYS A 177 29.29 -3.49 -6.87
CA LYS A 177 28.91 -2.15 -7.34
C LYS A 177 28.07 -2.23 -8.62
N GLN A 178 28.49 -3.04 -9.59
CA GLN A 178 27.75 -3.20 -10.85
C GLN A 178 26.38 -3.86 -10.65
N GLU A 179 26.28 -4.87 -9.78
CA GLU A 179 24.99 -5.48 -9.41
C GLU A 179 24.06 -4.45 -8.76
N THR A 180 24.58 -3.62 -7.85
CA THR A 180 23.81 -2.58 -7.17
C THR A 180 23.31 -1.52 -8.16
N ILE A 181 24.16 -1.06 -9.08
CA ILE A 181 23.77 -0.13 -10.15
C ILE A 181 22.68 -0.73 -11.03
N THR A 182 22.82 -2.01 -11.40
CA THR A 182 21.81 -2.72 -12.21
C THR A 182 20.47 -2.76 -11.49
N ARG A 183 20.45 -3.10 -10.21
CA ARG A 183 19.24 -3.14 -9.39
C ARG A 183 18.61 -1.75 -9.20
N LEU A 184 19.42 -0.72 -9.00
CA LEU A 184 18.95 0.67 -8.96
C LEU A 184 18.27 1.08 -10.26
N ASN A 185 18.83 0.68 -11.41
CA ASN A 185 18.24 0.94 -12.72
C ASN A 185 16.90 0.19 -12.90
N GLU A 186 16.77 -1.03 -12.40
CA GLU A 186 15.52 -1.79 -12.42
C GLU A 186 14.46 -1.13 -11.53
N LEU A 187 14.82 -0.72 -10.31
CA LEU A 187 13.92 0.00 -9.41
C LEU A 187 13.46 1.34 -10.01
N ALA A 188 14.37 2.07 -10.67
CA ALA A 188 14.03 3.29 -11.38
C ALA A 188 12.99 3.04 -12.50
N LYS A 189 13.18 1.97 -13.29
CA LYS A 189 12.25 1.55 -14.36
C LYS A 189 10.89 1.09 -13.80
N GLY A 190 10.89 0.34 -12.69
CA GLY A 190 9.67 -0.12 -12.02
C GLY A 190 8.81 1.02 -11.45
N SER A 191 9.43 2.10 -10.98
CA SER A 191 8.71 3.30 -10.50
C SER A 191 7.95 4.05 -11.60
N ASN A 192 8.40 3.94 -12.86
CA ASN A 192 7.76 4.61 -14.00
C ASN A 192 6.45 3.91 -14.44
N ASN A 193 6.32 2.60 -14.23
CA ASN A 193 5.14 1.84 -14.65
C ASN A 193 3.93 1.97 -13.72
N SER A 194 4.09 2.49 -12.49
CA SER A 194 2.96 2.75 -11.57
C SER A 194 2.21 4.06 -11.84
N THR A 195 2.58 4.85 -12.87
CA THR A 195 2.00 6.17 -13.14
C THR A 195 0.89 6.17 -14.22
N GLN A 196 0.54 5.03 -14.83
CA GLN A 196 -0.56 4.97 -15.81
C GLN A 196 -1.77 4.18 -15.33
N ILE A 197 -2.58 4.74 -14.40
CA ILE A 197 -4.03 4.48 -14.41
C ILE A 197 -4.78 5.74 -13.92
N PHE A 198 -5.08 6.64 -14.85
CA PHE A 198 -6.37 7.36 -14.81
C PHE A 198 -6.89 7.44 -16.24
N PRO A 199 -7.99 6.76 -16.60
CA PRO A 199 -8.70 7.08 -17.81
C PRO A 199 -9.36 8.44 -17.59
N THR A 200 -8.88 9.48 -18.27
CA THR A 200 -9.66 10.70 -18.47
C THR A 200 -10.86 10.33 -19.33
N SER A 201 -12.00 10.08 -18.68
CA SER A 201 -13.29 10.04 -19.37
C SER A 201 -13.55 11.42 -19.96
N GLY A 202 -13.69 11.47 -21.28
CA GLY A 202 -13.88 12.70 -22.04
C GLY A 202 -15.13 13.49 -21.64
N ARG A 203 -15.01 14.79 -21.87
CA ARG A 203 -16.04 15.66 -22.44
C ARG A 203 -15.37 16.63 -23.38
#